data_AF-A0A7V4HSK7-F1
#
_entry.id   AF-A0A7V4HSK7-F1
#
_cell.length_a   1.000
_cell.length_b   1.000
_cell.length_c   1.000
_cell.angle_alpha   90.00
_cell.angle_beta   90.00
_cell.angle_gamma   90.00
#
_symmetry.space_group_name_H-M   'P 1'
#
loop_
_entity.id
_entity.type
_entity.pdbx_description
1 polymer ?
#
loop_
_entity_poly.entity_id
_entity_poly.type
_entity_poly.pdbx_seq_one_letter_code
_entity_poly.pdbx_strand_id
1 'polypeptide(L)'
;MDRSRSVQFEILRYDASTGEPPRFQTYELAVAAKWSVLEALLTIQNEQDPSLAFRYACRGAVCGSCAMSINGRLNLACRVALDAIPGGRVVLEPLPHLPAIKDLVVDMEPFWEKYERVRPWLQQRHDDARQGRQSEADNRRIDAYVNCILCGLCYGACPVLDLDTQFTGPAALAKLYRFVADSREAPGSRTLEAENNRHGVWGCRAITRCIDVCPKNVRPTDGIAGLKRTLLSQRFKQLLAVSAPAAQGECAGRTASPTTAFPTADSPGPHPWAPASIERRRFLGGMIAGGAAALAAGAAVPMAAYVGNLRGEPPPPFMILSEEEVGLSPGKSKIVSYGRLPALLLMTPEGATRAFVALCTHFDCIVGYRSEENRIFCACHEGYYDVDGNVVAGPPPRPLRRLYCQARDGKLFLALEVENLEKALRTHDD
;
A
#
# COMPACT_ATOMS: atom_id res chain seq x y z
N MET A 1 -10.24 -46.98 -3.36
CA MET A 1 -10.30 -46.84 -1.89
C MET A 1 -9.92 -45.41 -1.58
N ASP A 2 -10.91 -44.59 -1.28
CA ASP A 2 -10.69 -43.20 -0.86
C ASP A 2 -10.00 -43.23 0.51
N ARG A 3 -8.76 -42.74 0.58
CA ARG A 3 -8.01 -42.69 1.83
C ARG A 3 -8.44 -41.42 2.55
N SER A 4 -9.57 -41.49 3.25
CA SER A 4 -10.01 -40.39 4.10
C SER A 4 -8.95 -40.12 5.16
N ARG A 5 -8.52 -38.87 5.25
CA ARG A 5 -7.54 -38.41 6.23
C ARG A 5 -8.28 -37.60 7.29
N SER A 6 -8.06 -37.89 8.57
CA SER A 6 -8.57 -37.00 9.62
C SER A 6 -7.76 -35.70 9.65
N VAL A 7 -8.45 -34.57 9.62
CA VAL A 7 -7.89 -33.22 9.72
C VAL A 7 -8.62 -32.46 10.83
N GLN A 8 -7.84 -31.79 11.67
CA GLN A 8 -8.35 -30.93 12.73
C GLN A 8 -8.48 -29.50 12.24
N PHE A 9 -9.67 -28.92 12.39
CA PHE A 9 -9.96 -27.53 12.05
C PHE A 9 -10.17 -26.72 13.33
N GLU A 10 -9.37 -25.68 13.52
CA GLU A 10 -9.54 -24.70 14.58
C GLU A 10 -10.08 -23.41 13.97
N ILE A 11 -11.35 -23.13 14.21
CA ILE A 11 -12.05 -22.02 13.56
C ILE A 11 -12.34 -20.96 14.61
N LEU A 12 -11.94 -19.72 14.35
CA LEU A 12 -12.30 -18.59 15.20
C LEU A 12 -13.81 -18.36 15.13
N ARG A 13 -14.48 -18.55 16.25
CA ARG A 13 -15.91 -18.30 16.46
C ARG A 13 -16.12 -16.96 17.14
N TYR A 14 -17.09 -16.21 16.67
CA TYR A 14 -17.43 -14.90 17.20
C TYR A 14 -18.85 -14.52 16.78
N ASP A 15 -19.60 -13.84 17.64
CA ASP A 15 -20.88 -13.25 17.28
C ASP A 15 -21.02 -11.87 17.93
N ALA A 16 -20.92 -10.81 17.11
CA ALA A 16 -20.98 -9.42 17.57
C ALA A 16 -22.28 -9.07 18.31
N SER A 17 -23.37 -9.82 18.09
CA SER A 17 -24.66 -9.58 18.76
C SER A 17 -24.73 -10.12 20.19
N THR A 18 -23.83 -11.06 20.55
CA THR A 18 -23.84 -11.73 21.86
C THR A 18 -22.99 -11.01 22.90
N GLY A 19 -21.99 -10.23 22.48
CA GLY A 19 -21.01 -9.61 23.36
C GLY A 19 -19.94 -10.55 23.91
N GLU A 20 -19.95 -11.84 23.54
CA GLU A 20 -18.92 -12.80 23.95
C GLU A 20 -17.59 -12.56 23.22
N PRO A 21 -16.44 -12.77 23.89
CA PRO A 21 -15.13 -12.66 23.23
C PRO A 21 -14.94 -13.77 22.17
N PRO A 22 -14.15 -13.51 21.10
CA PRO A 22 -13.81 -14.54 20.12
C PRO A 22 -13.13 -15.75 20.77
N ARG A 23 -13.48 -16.95 20.32
CA ARG A 23 -12.88 -18.21 20.79
C ARG A 23 -12.60 -19.16 19.64
N PHE A 24 -11.53 -19.93 19.73
CA PHE A 24 -11.32 -21.04 18.79
C PHE A 24 -12.22 -22.22 19.15
N GLN A 25 -12.86 -22.81 18.14
CA GLN A 25 -13.58 -24.07 18.26
C GLN A 25 -12.94 -25.11 17.34
N THR A 26 -12.77 -26.31 17.88
CA THR A 26 -12.13 -27.41 17.16
C THR A 26 -13.17 -28.32 16.55
N TYR A 27 -12.95 -28.72 15.30
CA TYR A 27 -13.72 -29.72 14.58
C TYR A 27 -12.79 -30.78 14.03
N GLU A 28 -13.19 -32.04 14.14
CA GLU A 28 -12.48 -33.14 13.49
C GLU A 28 -13.28 -33.59 12.28
N LEU A 29 -12.60 -33.69 11.13
CA LEU A 29 -13.25 -34.05 9.88
C LEU A 29 -12.40 -35.04 9.11
N ALA A 30 -13.02 -36.14 8.70
CA ALA A 30 -12.44 -37.06 7.72
C ALA A 30 -12.59 -36.44 6.33
N VAL A 31 -11.49 -35.97 5.75
CA VAL A 31 -11.49 -35.28 4.46
C VAL A 31 -11.10 -36.22 3.34
N ALA A 32 -11.75 -36.09 2.19
CA ALA A 32 -11.37 -36.82 0.98
C ALA A 32 -10.23 -36.11 0.23
N ALA A 33 -9.58 -36.85 -0.67
CA ALA A 33 -8.50 -36.29 -1.50
C ALA A 33 -8.99 -35.09 -2.34
N LYS A 34 -8.13 -34.07 -2.50
CA LYS A 34 -8.40 -32.84 -3.26
C LYS A 34 -9.51 -31.94 -2.72
N TRP A 35 -10.04 -32.21 -1.53
CA TRP A 35 -10.95 -31.26 -0.87
C TRP A 35 -10.28 -29.90 -0.70
N SER A 36 -11.06 -28.84 -0.91
CA SER A 36 -10.64 -27.49 -0.57
C SER A 36 -11.00 -27.16 0.88
N VAL A 37 -10.40 -26.10 1.43
CA VAL A 37 -10.80 -25.56 2.73
C VAL A 37 -12.29 -25.17 2.74
N LEU A 38 -12.81 -24.67 1.61
CA LEU A 38 -14.24 -24.38 1.50
C LEU A 38 -15.11 -25.65 1.60
N GLU A 39 -14.66 -26.77 1.03
CA GLU A 39 -15.44 -28.02 1.11
C GLU A 39 -15.55 -28.48 2.57
N ALA A 40 -14.45 -28.45 3.30
CA ALA A 40 -14.46 -28.77 4.73
C ALA A 40 -15.35 -27.82 5.55
N LEU A 41 -15.33 -26.51 5.28
CA LEU A 41 -16.21 -25.55 5.95
C LEU A 41 -17.69 -25.85 5.70
N LEU A 42 -18.05 -26.24 4.47
CA LEU A 42 -19.42 -26.61 4.11
C LEU A 42 -19.85 -27.91 4.81
N THR A 43 -18.97 -28.91 4.85
CA THR A 43 -19.25 -30.16 5.55
C THR A 43 -19.41 -29.93 7.05
N ILE A 44 -18.53 -29.15 7.68
CA ILE A 44 -18.66 -28.79 9.10
C ILE A 44 -19.99 -28.08 9.35
N GLN A 45 -20.36 -27.10 8.51
CA GLN A 45 -21.63 -26.37 8.65
C GLN A 45 -22.84 -27.31 8.51
N ASN A 46 -22.84 -28.20 7.52
CA ASN A 46 -24.00 -29.04 7.23
C ASN A 46 -24.17 -30.21 8.20
N GLU A 47 -23.06 -30.77 8.71
CA GLU A 47 -23.08 -32.05 9.42
C GLU A 47 -22.74 -31.93 10.91
N GLN A 48 -22.02 -30.88 11.33
CA GLN A 48 -21.53 -30.74 12.70
C GLN A 48 -22.07 -29.49 13.41
N ASP A 49 -22.04 -28.33 12.75
CA ASP A 49 -22.46 -27.06 13.34
C ASP A 49 -23.09 -26.10 12.33
N PRO A 50 -24.43 -26.13 12.17
CA PRO A 50 -25.18 -25.22 11.30
C PRO A 50 -25.08 -23.74 11.67
N SER A 51 -24.57 -23.39 12.86
CA SER A 51 -24.42 -22.00 13.30
C SER A 51 -23.16 -21.32 12.73
N LEU A 52 -22.22 -22.10 12.18
CA LEU A 52 -20.96 -21.60 11.63
C LEU A 52 -21.22 -20.67 10.44
N ALA A 53 -20.71 -19.44 10.49
CA ALA A 53 -20.89 -18.44 9.43
C ALA A 53 -19.61 -18.16 8.64
N PHE A 54 -19.71 -18.21 7.30
CA PHE A 54 -18.65 -17.78 6.38
C PHE A 54 -19.26 -17.40 5.03
N ARG A 55 -18.56 -16.55 4.26
CA ARG A 55 -19.01 -16.16 2.92
C ARG A 55 -18.43 -17.06 1.84
N TYR A 56 -19.27 -17.49 0.90
CA TYR A 56 -18.86 -18.18 -0.32
C TYR A 56 -19.93 -18.02 -1.40
N ALA A 57 -19.57 -18.32 -2.66
CA ALA A 57 -20.53 -18.37 -3.75
C ALA A 57 -20.01 -19.25 -4.91
N CYS A 58 -19.05 -18.74 -5.69
CA CYS A 58 -18.70 -19.34 -7.00
C CYS A 58 -17.97 -20.69 -6.96
N ARG A 59 -17.34 -21.04 -5.84
CA ARG A 59 -16.47 -22.23 -5.66
C ARG A 59 -15.32 -22.40 -6.68
N GLY A 60 -15.03 -21.37 -7.49
CA GLY A 60 -14.00 -21.40 -8.56
C GLY A 60 -13.04 -20.22 -8.55
N ALA A 61 -12.86 -19.55 -7.41
CA ALA A 61 -11.95 -18.41 -7.25
C ALA A 61 -12.19 -17.23 -8.22
N VAL A 62 -13.47 -16.89 -8.49
CA VAL A 62 -13.85 -15.76 -9.35
C VAL A 62 -14.70 -14.68 -8.66
N CYS A 63 -15.50 -15.03 -7.64
CA CYS A 63 -16.34 -14.05 -6.93
C CYS A 63 -15.60 -13.28 -5.82
N GLY A 64 -14.52 -13.84 -5.27
CA GLY A 64 -13.75 -13.24 -4.17
C GLY A 64 -14.34 -13.37 -2.76
N SER A 65 -15.54 -13.91 -2.59
CA SER A 65 -16.27 -13.87 -1.30
C SER A 65 -15.65 -14.69 -0.16
N CYS A 66 -14.92 -15.76 -0.46
CA CYS A 66 -14.36 -16.69 0.55
C CYS A 66 -12.91 -16.35 0.96
N ALA A 67 -12.57 -15.07 0.96
CA ALA A 67 -11.27 -14.59 1.44
C ALA A 67 -11.19 -14.65 2.97
N MET A 68 -10.13 -15.27 3.49
CA MET A 68 -9.90 -15.44 4.92
C MET A 68 -8.42 -15.75 5.21
N SER A 69 -8.07 -15.82 6.50
CA SER A 69 -6.78 -16.34 6.96
C SER A 69 -6.85 -17.87 7.08
N ILE A 70 -5.87 -18.55 6.50
CA ILE A 70 -5.72 -20.01 6.53
C ILE A 70 -4.29 -20.30 7.00
N ASN A 71 -4.14 -20.78 8.23
CA ASN A 71 -2.83 -20.94 8.90
C ASN A 71 -1.98 -19.66 8.85
N GLY A 72 -2.60 -18.50 9.10
CA GLY A 72 -1.93 -17.20 9.05
C GLY A 72 -1.58 -16.70 7.64
N ARG A 73 -1.92 -17.43 6.58
CA ARG A 73 -1.77 -17.01 5.19
C ARG A 73 -3.11 -16.62 4.59
N LEU A 74 -3.20 -15.43 3.99
CA LEU A 74 -4.44 -14.97 3.39
C LEU A 74 -4.66 -15.62 2.02
N ASN A 75 -5.82 -16.27 1.84
CA ASN A 75 -6.18 -16.91 0.58
C ASN A 75 -7.70 -17.03 0.42
N LEU A 76 -8.13 -17.60 -0.71
CA LEU A 76 -9.52 -17.98 -0.95
C LEU A 76 -9.73 -19.43 -0.50
N ALA A 77 -10.70 -19.68 0.38
CA ALA A 77 -10.97 -21.03 0.90
C ALA A 77 -11.26 -22.06 -0.22
N CYS A 78 -11.92 -21.64 -1.31
CA CYS A 78 -12.20 -22.52 -2.46
C CYS A 78 -10.97 -22.87 -3.32
N ARG A 79 -9.85 -22.15 -3.15
CA ARG A 79 -8.63 -22.35 -3.93
C ARG A 79 -7.61 -23.21 -3.20
N VAL A 80 -7.62 -23.19 -1.87
CA VAL A 80 -6.64 -23.92 -1.06
C VAL A 80 -7.06 -25.37 -0.93
N ALA A 81 -6.31 -26.27 -1.54
CA ALA A 81 -6.46 -27.70 -1.36
C ALA A 81 -5.90 -28.12 0.01
N LEU A 82 -6.63 -28.97 0.74
CA LEU A 82 -6.19 -29.49 2.04
C LEU A 82 -4.93 -30.34 1.93
N ASP A 83 -4.72 -31.02 0.80
CA ASP A 83 -3.50 -31.78 0.50
C ASP A 83 -2.23 -30.90 0.50
N ALA A 84 -2.39 -29.59 0.24
CA ALA A 84 -1.28 -28.63 0.26
C ALA A 84 -0.96 -28.11 1.67
N ILE A 85 -1.74 -28.48 2.69
CA ILE A 85 -1.53 -28.07 4.08
C ILE A 85 -0.87 -29.21 4.85
N PRO A 86 0.42 -29.09 5.22
CA PRO A 86 1.12 -30.09 6.02
C PRO A 86 0.61 -30.09 7.47
N GLY A 87 0.79 -31.21 8.18
CA GLY A 87 0.55 -31.28 9.62
C GLY A 87 -0.87 -31.60 10.07
N GLY A 88 -1.87 -31.62 9.17
CA GLY A 88 -3.22 -32.10 9.49
C GLY A 88 -4.02 -31.19 10.43
N ARG A 89 -3.54 -29.95 10.64
CA ARG A 89 -4.18 -28.91 11.44
C ARG A 89 -4.41 -27.68 10.57
N VAL A 90 -5.63 -27.15 10.59
CA VAL A 90 -6.07 -26.00 9.80
C VAL A 90 -6.71 -24.97 10.73
N VAL A 91 -6.04 -23.85 10.94
CA VAL A 91 -6.52 -22.69 11.70
C VAL A 91 -7.15 -21.69 10.73
N LEU A 92 -8.39 -21.31 10.99
CA LEU A 92 -9.17 -20.39 10.16
C LEU A 92 -9.59 -19.17 10.98
N GLU A 93 -9.29 -18.00 10.43
CA GLU A 93 -9.63 -16.71 11.04
C GLU A 93 -10.23 -15.77 9.97
N PRO A 94 -11.07 -14.79 10.37
CA PRO A 94 -11.62 -13.80 9.45
C PRO A 94 -10.52 -13.00 8.75
N LEU A 95 -10.90 -12.32 7.66
CA LEU A 95 -9.98 -11.46 6.91
C LEU A 95 -9.50 -10.28 7.79
N PRO A 96 -8.18 -10.04 7.96
CA PRO A 96 -7.67 -8.97 8.80
C PRO A 96 -8.03 -7.56 8.33
N HIS A 97 -7.86 -6.57 9.22
CA HIS A 97 -8.19 -5.14 9.04
C HIS A 97 -9.66 -4.81 8.79
N LEU A 98 -10.54 -5.81 8.84
CA LEU A 98 -11.98 -5.64 8.71
C LEU A 98 -12.65 -6.20 9.98
N PRO A 99 -13.61 -5.47 10.58
CA PRO A 99 -14.31 -5.94 11.77
C PRO A 99 -15.02 -7.27 11.50
N ALA A 100 -14.85 -8.27 12.37
CA ALA A 100 -15.66 -9.48 12.29
C ALA A 100 -17.10 -9.17 12.71
N ILE A 101 -18.08 -9.68 11.96
CA ILE A 101 -19.51 -9.61 12.31
C ILE A 101 -19.94 -10.91 12.99
N LYS A 102 -19.62 -12.04 12.35
CA LYS A 102 -19.90 -13.38 12.87
C LYS A 102 -18.92 -14.39 12.27
N ASP A 103 -18.22 -15.13 13.13
CA ASP A 103 -17.24 -16.15 12.77
C ASP A 103 -16.23 -15.63 11.73
N LEU A 104 -16.25 -16.17 10.50
CA LEU A 104 -15.34 -15.81 9.41
C LEU A 104 -15.91 -14.69 8.51
N VAL A 105 -17.08 -14.15 8.83
CA VAL A 105 -17.73 -13.05 8.11
C VAL A 105 -17.28 -11.72 8.67
N VAL A 106 -16.72 -10.87 7.81
CA VAL A 106 -16.29 -9.50 8.16
C VAL A 106 -17.20 -8.43 7.57
N ASP A 107 -17.20 -7.26 8.17
CA ASP A 107 -17.75 -6.05 7.59
C ASP A 107 -16.85 -5.54 6.46
N MET A 108 -17.39 -5.48 5.26
CA MET A 108 -16.66 -5.03 4.07
C MET A 108 -16.90 -3.55 3.77
N GLU A 109 -17.76 -2.86 4.51
CA GLU A 109 -18.11 -1.46 4.27
C GLU A 109 -16.86 -0.56 4.16
N PRO A 110 -15.85 -0.63 5.06
CA PRO A 110 -14.66 0.20 4.94
C PRO A 110 -13.84 -0.06 3.66
N PHE A 111 -13.93 -1.26 3.10
CA PHE A 111 -13.30 -1.60 1.83
C PHE A 111 -14.09 -0.98 0.65
N TRP A 112 -15.42 -1.06 0.68
CA TRP A 112 -16.29 -0.55 -0.37
C TRP A 112 -16.27 0.98 -0.45
N GLU A 113 -16.34 1.67 0.69
CA GLU A 113 -16.26 3.14 0.74
C GLU A 113 -14.99 3.67 0.05
N LYS A 114 -13.85 3.00 0.27
CA LYS A 114 -12.58 3.35 -0.37
C LYS A 114 -12.57 3.03 -1.86
N TYR A 115 -13.19 1.92 -2.26
CA TYR A 115 -13.34 1.53 -3.65
C TYR A 115 -14.25 2.48 -4.43
N GLU A 116 -15.34 2.93 -3.83
CA GLU A 116 -16.29 3.87 -4.44
C GLU A 116 -15.70 5.28 -4.54
N ARG A 117 -14.93 5.71 -3.53
CA ARG A 117 -14.24 7.01 -3.53
C ARG A 117 -13.38 7.24 -4.78
N VAL A 118 -12.75 6.18 -5.32
CA VAL A 118 -11.92 6.30 -6.53
C VAL A 118 -12.72 6.38 -7.84
N ARG A 119 -14.06 6.39 -7.77
CA ARG A 119 -15.00 6.47 -8.90
C ARG A 119 -14.65 5.47 -10.01
N PRO A 120 -14.81 4.15 -9.77
CA PRO A 120 -14.29 3.09 -10.62
C PRO A 120 -15.16 2.82 -11.87
N TRP A 121 -15.50 3.88 -12.60
CA TRP A 121 -16.20 3.86 -13.89
C TRP A 121 -15.53 4.85 -14.86
N LEU A 122 -15.69 4.66 -16.16
CA LEU A 122 -15.21 5.62 -17.16
C LEU A 122 -15.95 6.96 -17.00
N GLN A 123 -15.22 8.08 -16.89
CA GLN A 123 -15.84 9.41 -16.65
C GLN A 123 -16.35 10.10 -17.91
N GLN A 124 -16.15 9.51 -19.09
CA GLN A 124 -16.71 10.00 -20.34
C GLN A 124 -17.48 8.89 -21.04
N ARG A 125 -18.64 9.26 -21.57
CA ARG A 125 -19.42 8.46 -22.50
C ARG A 125 -18.91 8.85 -23.88
N HIS A 126 -18.41 7.89 -24.66
CA HIS A 126 -18.03 8.16 -26.05
C HIS A 126 -19.33 8.44 -26.82
N ASP A 127 -19.47 9.63 -27.39
CA ASP A 127 -20.68 10.09 -28.08
C ASP A 127 -20.93 9.34 -29.40
N ASP A 128 -19.89 8.71 -29.93
CA ASP A 128 -19.96 8.00 -31.19
C ASP A 128 -20.46 6.56 -30.99
N ALA A 129 -21.38 6.13 -31.86
CA ALA A 129 -21.95 4.77 -31.95
C ALA A 129 -20.93 3.64 -32.24
N ARG A 130 -19.63 3.89 -32.06
CA ARG A 130 -18.51 2.96 -32.24
C ARG A 130 -17.88 2.74 -30.87
N GLN A 131 -18.10 1.56 -30.31
CA GLN A 131 -17.41 0.99 -29.14
C GLN A 131 -16.02 1.61 -28.95
N GLY A 132 -15.78 2.30 -27.82
CA GLY A 132 -14.56 3.07 -27.57
C GLY A 132 -13.30 2.31 -28.00
N ARG A 133 -12.69 2.74 -29.11
CA ARG A 133 -11.58 2.03 -29.76
C ARG A 133 -10.39 1.94 -28.81
N GLN A 134 -9.83 0.75 -28.68
CA GLN A 134 -8.65 0.51 -27.86
C GLN A 134 -7.73 -0.45 -28.59
N SER A 135 -6.44 -0.09 -28.68
CA SER A 135 -5.44 -0.98 -29.25
C SER A 135 -5.16 -2.16 -28.30
N GLU A 136 -4.69 -3.28 -28.83
CA GLU A 136 -4.29 -4.40 -27.99
C GLU A 136 -3.17 -4.01 -27.02
N ALA A 137 -2.22 -3.18 -27.47
CA ALA A 137 -1.13 -2.67 -26.63
C ALA A 137 -1.65 -1.83 -25.46
N ASP A 138 -2.65 -0.99 -25.67
CA ASP A 138 -3.26 -0.20 -24.60
C ASP A 138 -4.10 -1.08 -23.66
N ASN A 139 -4.84 -2.06 -24.19
CA ASN A 139 -5.58 -3.01 -23.35
C ASN A 139 -4.65 -3.84 -22.45
N ARG A 140 -3.53 -4.33 -22.98
CA ARG A 140 -2.52 -5.10 -22.22
C ARG A 140 -1.96 -4.31 -21.03
N ARG A 141 -1.93 -2.98 -21.07
CA ARG A 141 -1.47 -2.14 -19.94
C ARG A 141 -2.42 -2.18 -18.74
N ILE A 142 -3.72 -2.39 -18.99
CA ILE A 142 -4.75 -2.38 -17.94
C ILE A 142 -5.29 -3.76 -17.59
N ASP A 143 -5.07 -4.76 -18.45
CA ASP A 143 -5.66 -6.10 -18.37
C ASP A 143 -5.47 -6.77 -17.00
N ALA A 144 -4.26 -6.72 -16.47
CA ALA A 144 -3.95 -7.25 -15.14
C ALA A 144 -4.84 -6.64 -14.03
N TYR A 145 -5.16 -5.34 -14.12
CA TYR A 145 -6.01 -4.66 -13.13
C TYR A 145 -7.51 -4.86 -13.36
N VAL A 146 -7.91 -5.19 -14.59
CA VAL A 146 -9.30 -5.58 -14.91
C VAL A 146 -9.66 -6.88 -14.20
N ASN A 147 -8.72 -7.83 -14.11
CA ASN A 147 -8.90 -9.14 -13.50
C ASN A 147 -9.05 -9.12 -11.96
N CYS A 148 -9.00 -7.96 -11.31
CA CYS A 148 -9.26 -7.85 -9.87
C CYS A 148 -10.71 -8.24 -9.53
N ILE A 149 -10.86 -9.29 -8.72
CA ILE A 149 -12.16 -9.83 -8.28
C ILE A 149 -12.65 -9.22 -6.94
N LEU A 150 -12.02 -8.15 -6.47
CA LEU A 150 -12.43 -7.41 -5.26
C LEU A 150 -12.55 -8.28 -3.99
N CYS A 151 -11.72 -9.32 -3.88
CA CYS A 151 -11.71 -10.26 -2.75
C CYS A 151 -11.17 -9.70 -1.42
N GLY A 152 -10.65 -8.47 -1.37
CA GLY A 152 -10.12 -7.89 -0.14
C GLY A 152 -8.78 -8.45 0.38
N LEU A 153 -8.24 -9.56 -0.17
CA LEU A 153 -6.98 -10.17 0.33
C LEU A 153 -5.81 -9.18 0.42
N CYS A 154 -5.63 -8.36 -0.61
CA CYS A 154 -4.57 -7.34 -0.61
C CYS A 154 -4.78 -6.26 0.46
N TYR A 155 -6.02 -5.94 0.81
CA TYR A 155 -6.38 -5.02 1.88
C TYR A 155 -6.06 -5.65 3.24
N GLY A 156 -6.51 -6.89 3.49
CA GLY A 156 -6.17 -7.63 4.70
C GLY A 156 -4.66 -7.90 4.88
N ALA A 157 -3.89 -7.96 3.78
CA ALA A 157 -2.45 -8.20 3.83
C ALA A 157 -1.60 -6.92 4.03
N CYS A 158 -2.19 -5.73 3.91
CA CYS A 158 -1.43 -4.49 3.82
C CYS A 158 -1.17 -3.89 5.21
N PRO A 159 0.07 -3.93 5.72
CA PRO A 159 0.37 -3.47 7.09
C PRO A 159 0.33 -1.94 7.24
N VAL A 160 0.18 -1.19 6.15
CA VAL A 160 -0.10 0.26 6.24
C VAL A 160 -1.45 0.50 6.93
N LEU A 161 -2.41 -0.42 6.80
CA LEU A 161 -3.72 -0.28 7.42
C LEU A 161 -3.71 -0.49 8.94
N ASP A 162 -2.66 -1.12 9.49
CA ASP A 162 -2.41 -1.18 10.94
C ASP A 162 -2.05 0.21 11.50
N LEU A 163 -1.41 1.05 10.68
CA LEU A 163 -0.92 2.38 11.07
C LEU A 163 -1.90 3.49 10.70
N ASP A 164 -2.56 3.33 9.56
CA ASP A 164 -3.44 4.34 8.97
C ASP A 164 -4.67 3.67 8.37
N THR A 165 -5.72 3.59 9.17
CA THR A 165 -7.02 3.05 8.75
C THR A 165 -7.68 3.92 7.68
N GLN A 166 -7.26 5.17 7.49
CA GLN A 166 -7.76 6.05 6.41
C GLN A 166 -7.09 5.75 5.07
N PHE A 167 -5.99 4.99 5.05
CA PHE A 167 -5.29 4.64 3.82
C PHE A 167 -6.24 4.01 2.79
N THR A 168 -6.29 4.56 1.57
CA THR A 168 -7.20 4.11 0.49
C THR A 168 -7.05 2.64 0.16
N GLY A 169 -5.86 2.08 0.39
CA GLY A 169 -5.64 0.65 0.27
C GLY A 169 -5.28 0.21 -1.15
N PRO A 170 -4.65 -0.98 -1.28
CA PRO A 170 -4.10 -1.44 -2.54
C PRO A 170 -5.17 -1.72 -3.60
N ALA A 171 -6.31 -2.30 -3.25
CA ALA A 171 -7.36 -2.64 -4.22
C ALA A 171 -7.93 -1.41 -4.92
N ALA A 172 -8.33 -0.40 -4.14
CA ALA A 172 -8.91 0.83 -4.65
C ALA A 172 -7.90 1.63 -5.49
N LEU A 173 -6.66 1.79 -5.01
CA LEU A 173 -5.63 2.50 -5.78
C LEU A 173 -5.21 1.76 -7.06
N ALA A 174 -5.18 0.42 -7.04
CA ALA A 174 -4.95 -0.38 -8.25
C ALA A 174 -6.09 -0.18 -9.26
N LYS A 175 -7.35 -0.13 -8.79
CA LYS A 175 -8.50 0.17 -9.63
C LYS A 175 -8.45 1.60 -10.17
N LEU A 176 -8.03 2.58 -9.36
CA LEU A 176 -7.81 3.94 -9.83
C LEU A 176 -6.80 3.97 -10.97
N TYR A 177 -5.66 3.30 -10.81
CA TYR A 177 -4.64 3.20 -11.85
C TYR A 177 -5.18 2.56 -13.14
N ARG A 178 -6.00 1.50 -13.02
CA ARG A 178 -6.68 0.88 -14.17
C ARG A 178 -7.40 1.90 -15.04
N PHE A 179 -8.09 2.87 -14.44
CA PHE A 179 -8.78 3.92 -15.20
C PHE A 179 -7.82 5.00 -15.67
N VAL A 180 -6.89 5.45 -14.85
CA VAL A 180 -5.86 6.45 -15.23
C VAL A 180 -5.03 6.00 -16.44
N ALA A 181 -4.76 4.70 -16.55
CA ALA A 181 -4.01 4.11 -17.65
C ALA A 181 -4.91 3.66 -18.84
N ASP A 182 -6.23 3.75 -18.74
CA ASP A 182 -7.15 3.35 -19.80
C ASP A 182 -7.16 4.39 -20.92
N SER A 183 -6.80 3.98 -22.14
CA SER A 183 -6.80 4.86 -23.32
C SER A 183 -8.18 5.42 -23.69
N ARG A 184 -9.25 4.87 -23.12
CA ARG A 184 -10.63 5.34 -23.33
C ARG A 184 -11.05 6.45 -22.36
N GLU A 185 -10.27 6.73 -21.31
CA GLU A 185 -10.49 7.92 -20.48
C GLU A 185 -10.06 9.17 -21.24
N ALA A 186 -10.89 10.20 -21.23
CA ALA A 186 -10.50 11.46 -21.85
C ALA A 186 -9.41 12.17 -21.04
N PRO A 187 -8.46 12.86 -21.69
CA PRO A 187 -7.45 13.65 -20.98
C PRO A 187 -8.11 14.62 -19.99
N GLY A 188 -7.73 14.52 -18.71
CA GLY A 188 -8.24 15.42 -17.65
C GLY A 188 -9.62 15.08 -17.09
N SER A 189 -10.30 14.03 -17.59
CA SER A 189 -11.62 13.60 -17.06
C SER A 189 -11.55 13.16 -15.60
N ARG A 190 -10.39 12.67 -15.17
CA ARG A 190 -10.16 12.11 -13.84
C ARG A 190 -9.16 12.95 -13.06
N THR A 191 -9.66 13.60 -12.01
CA THR A 191 -8.87 14.22 -10.95
C THR A 191 -8.21 13.16 -10.07
N LEU A 192 -6.95 13.40 -9.69
CA LEU A 192 -6.20 12.56 -8.74
C LEU A 192 -5.99 13.27 -7.40
N GLU A 193 -6.43 14.51 -7.27
CA GLU A 193 -6.26 15.39 -6.13
C GLU A 193 -6.80 14.78 -4.84
N ALA A 194 -7.97 14.12 -4.91
CA ALA A 194 -8.57 13.41 -3.77
C ALA A 194 -7.67 12.30 -3.20
N GLU A 195 -6.79 11.73 -4.03
CA GLU A 195 -5.87 10.65 -3.66
C GLU A 195 -4.40 11.13 -3.60
N ASN A 196 -4.15 12.42 -3.86
CA ASN A 196 -2.83 13.04 -3.79
C ASN A 196 -2.50 13.51 -2.37
N ASN A 197 -2.55 12.59 -1.40
CA ASN A 197 -2.28 12.87 0.00
C ASN A 197 -1.66 11.65 0.71
N ARG A 198 -1.32 11.81 1.99
CA ARG A 198 -0.68 10.76 2.82
C ARG A 198 -1.55 9.51 3.03
N HIS A 199 -2.87 9.65 2.97
CA HIS A 199 -3.83 8.55 3.07
C HIS A 199 -4.17 7.94 1.70
N GLY A 200 -3.89 8.64 0.60
CA GLY A 200 -4.06 8.16 -0.76
C GLY A 200 -2.80 7.50 -1.33
N VAL A 201 -2.42 7.90 -2.53
CA VAL A 201 -1.30 7.36 -3.30
C VAL A 201 0.02 7.36 -2.51
N TRP A 202 0.27 8.37 -1.68
CA TRP A 202 1.53 8.53 -0.94
C TRP A 202 1.63 7.69 0.34
N GLY A 203 0.52 7.14 0.84
CA GLY A 203 0.53 6.27 2.01
C GLY A 203 1.21 4.92 1.76
N CYS A 204 1.26 4.48 0.50
CA CYS A 204 1.88 3.21 0.15
C CYS A 204 3.40 3.22 0.39
N ARG A 205 3.84 2.32 1.27
CA ARG A 205 5.25 2.06 1.62
C ARG A 205 5.95 1.01 0.76
N ALA A 206 5.30 0.53 -0.30
CA ALA A 206 5.85 -0.46 -1.24
C ALA A 206 6.33 -1.78 -0.60
N ILE A 207 5.62 -2.28 0.42
CA ILE A 207 5.91 -3.55 1.13
C ILE A 207 5.52 -4.79 0.30
N THR A 208 4.82 -4.61 -0.83
CA THR A 208 4.46 -5.63 -1.84
C THR A 208 3.66 -6.87 -1.41
N ARG A 209 3.34 -7.05 -0.12
CA ARG A 209 2.45 -8.13 0.38
C ARG A 209 1.14 -8.29 -0.40
N CYS A 210 0.57 -7.18 -0.86
CA CYS A 210 -0.65 -7.15 -1.65
C CYS A 210 -0.53 -7.89 -2.99
N ILE A 211 0.68 -8.04 -3.53
CA ILE A 211 0.98 -8.80 -4.74
C ILE A 211 1.01 -10.30 -4.41
N ASP A 212 1.71 -10.67 -3.33
CA ASP A 212 1.95 -12.07 -2.94
C ASP A 212 0.64 -12.82 -2.64
N VAL A 213 -0.34 -12.14 -2.03
CA VAL A 213 -1.64 -12.74 -1.69
C VAL A 213 -2.65 -12.70 -2.83
N CYS A 214 -2.34 -12.06 -3.97
CA CYS A 214 -3.33 -11.83 -5.01
C CYS A 214 -3.61 -13.11 -5.82
N PRO A 215 -4.83 -13.68 -5.79
CA PRO A 215 -5.15 -14.92 -6.49
C PRO A 215 -5.27 -14.74 -8.02
N LYS A 216 -5.24 -13.49 -8.49
CA LYS A 216 -5.36 -13.08 -9.89
C LYS A 216 -4.09 -12.39 -10.42
N ASN A 217 -3.00 -12.42 -9.66
CA ASN A 217 -1.72 -11.81 -10.04
C ASN A 217 -1.82 -10.32 -10.40
N VAL A 218 -2.79 -9.60 -9.81
CA VAL A 218 -2.84 -8.14 -9.89
C VAL A 218 -1.67 -7.59 -9.10
N ARG A 219 -1.04 -6.52 -9.61
CA ARG A 219 0.12 -5.89 -8.98
C ARG A 219 -0.22 -4.48 -8.48
N PRO A 220 -0.89 -4.31 -7.32
CA PRO A 220 -1.28 -3.01 -6.81
C PRO A 220 -0.14 -2.02 -6.63
N THR A 221 1.01 -2.47 -6.11
CA THR A 221 2.16 -1.60 -5.85
C THR A 221 2.67 -0.94 -7.14
N ASP A 222 2.71 -1.68 -8.24
CA ASP A 222 3.13 -1.16 -9.55
C ASP A 222 2.14 -0.10 -10.07
N GLY A 223 0.83 -0.33 -9.86
CA GLY A 223 -0.21 0.62 -10.25
C GLY A 223 -0.13 1.90 -9.41
N ILE A 224 0.11 1.78 -8.11
CA ILE A 224 0.34 2.91 -7.22
C ILE A 224 1.59 3.69 -7.63
N ALA A 225 2.67 3.01 -8.02
CA ALA A 225 3.87 3.66 -8.56
C ALA A 225 3.57 4.38 -9.90
N GLY A 226 2.67 3.82 -10.72
CA GLY A 226 2.12 4.49 -11.90
C GLY A 226 1.38 5.79 -11.55
N LEU A 227 0.50 5.76 -10.54
CA LEU A 227 -0.21 6.96 -10.06
C LEU A 227 0.76 8.03 -9.52
N LYS A 228 1.77 7.62 -8.75
CA LYS A 228 2.84 8.54 -8.27
C LYS A 228 3.52 9.24 -9.45
N ARG A 229 3.89 8.49 -10.51
CA ARG A 229 4.51 9.06 -11.72
C ARG A 229 3.57 10.03 -12.43
N THR A 230 2.29 9.70 -12.55
CA THR A 230 1.28 10.60 -13.16
C THR A 230 1.18 11.91 -12.39
N LEU A 231 1.03 11.87 -11.07
CA LEU A 231 0.96 13.05 -10.20
C LEU A 231 2.21 13.93 -10.31
N LEU A 232 3.41 13.32 -10.29
CA LEU A 232 4.67 14.04 -10.45
C LEU A 232 4.76 14.71 -11.83
N SER A 233 4.35 14.01 -12.89
CA SER A 233 4.36 14.56 -14.25
C SER A 233 3.40 15.74 -14.43
N GLN A 234 2.22 15.69 -13.80
CA GLN A 234 1.24 16.78 -13.80
C GLN A 234 1.80 18.01 -13.09
N ARG A 235 2.40 17.83 -11.91
CA ARG A 235 3.04 18.91 -11.16
C ARG A 235 4.21 19.55 -11.92
N PHE A 236 5.03 18.72 -12.58
CA PHE A 236 6.13 19.23 -13.40
C PHE A 236 5.63 20.06 -14.59
N LYS A 237 4.59 19.59 -15.30
CA LYS A 237 3.96 20.36 -16.39
C LYS A 237 3.38 21.69 -15.90
N GLN A 238 2.74 21.72 -14.74
CA GLN A 238 2.22 22.95 -14.15
C GLN A 238 3.34 23.95 -13.83
N LEU A 239 4.45 23.49 -13.23
CA LEU A 239 5.62 24.34 -12.96
C LEU A 239 6.23 24.92 -14.23
N LEU A 240 6.33 24.12 -15.30
CA LEU A 240 6.82 24.59 -16.60
C LEU A 240 5.84 25.53 -17.30
N ALA A 241 4.52 25.30 -17.19
CA ALA A 241 3.50 26.15 -17.79
C ALA A 241 3.42 27.55 -17.14
N VAL A 242 3.67 27.65 -15.82
CA VAL A 242 3.80 28.94 -15.11
C VAL A 242 5.05 29.73 -15.56
N SER A 243 6.02 29.05 -16.18
CA SER A 243 7.28 29.66 -16.64
C SER A 243 7.23 30.18 -18.08
N ALA A 244 6.14 29.97 -18.82
CA ALA A 244 5.97 30.47 -20.17
C ALA A 244 5.21 31.82 -20.12
N PRO A 245 5.82 32.96 -20.52
CA PRO A 245 5.08 34.20 -20.66
C PRO A 245 4.01 34.02 -21.74
N ALA A 246 2.78 34.45 -21.43
CA ALA A 246 1.66 34.45 -22.37
C ALA A 246 2.04 35.26 -23.61
N ALA A 247 2.30 34.59 -24.73
CA ALA A 247 2.44 35.24 -26.01
C ALA A 247 1.06 35.75 -26.44
N GLN A 248 0.77 37.01 -26.10
CA GLN A 248 -0.34 37.76 -26.69
C GLN A 248 0.02 38.07 -28.15
N GLY A 249 -0.34 37.15 -29.05
CA GLY A 249 -0.30 37.39 -30.47
C GLY A 249 -1.57 38.11 -30.91
N GLU A 250 -1.50 39.45 -31.02
CA GLU A 250 -2.51 40.22 -31.73
C GLU A 250 -2.50 39.81 -33.22
N CYS A 251 -3.62 39.25 -33.69
CA CYS A 251 -3.88 39.07 -35.11
C CYS A 251 -4.24 40.43 -35.73
N ALA A 252 -3.22 41.19 -36.16
CA ALA A 252 -3.43 42.34 -37.03
C ALA A 252 -3.64 41.87 -38.47
N GLY A 253 -4.84 42.14 -39.01
CA GLY A 253 -5.23 41.83 -40.37
C GLY A 253 -4.35 42.52 -41.41
N ARG A 254 -3.96 41.78 -42.45
CA ARG A 254 -3.37 42.34 -43.67
C ARG A 254 -4.40 42.30 -44.78
N THR A 255 -4.84 43.48 -45.20
CA THR A 255 -5.51 43.72 -46.48
C THR A 255 -4.47 43.86 -47.59
N ALA A 256 -4.81 43.38 -48.78
CA ALA A 256 -3.96 43.32 -49.95
C ALA A 256 -3.87 44.68 -50.69
N SER A 257 -2.64 45.03 -51.13
CA SER A 257 -2.14 45.65 -52.40
C SER A 257 -2.94 46.77 -53.11
N PRO A 258 -2.33 47.62 -54.01
CA PRO A 258 -1.21 47.28 -54.90
C PRO A 258 -0.18 48.40 -55.27
N THR A 259 0.89 47.96 -55.95
CA THR A 259 1.77 48.67 -56.92
C THR A 259 2.60 49.89 -56.48
N THR A 260 3.92 49.80 -56.66
CA THR A 260 4.67 50.66 -57.60
C THR A 260 6.07 50.09 -57.94
N ALA A 261 6.38 50.15 -59.24
CA ALA A 261 7.66 50.25 -59.94
C ALA A 261 8.95 49.57 -59.38
N PHE A 262 9.54 48.73 -60.24
CA PHE A 262 10.95 48.29 -60.14
C PHE A 262 11.90 49.40 -60.63
N PRO A 263 12.92 49.81 -59.86
CA PRO A 263 14.08 50.50 -60.41
C PRO A 263 15.17 49.50 -60.83
N THR A 264 15.84 49.86 -61.91
CA THR A 264 16.93 49.13 -62.57
C THR A 264 18.20 49.05 -61.73
N ALA A 265 18.98 48.00 -62.04
CA ALA A 265 20.23 47.65 -61.40
C ALA A 265 21.33 48.69 -61.64
N ASP A 266 21.96 49.16 -60.56
CA ASP A 266 23.36 49.59 -60.55
C ASP A 266 23.95 49.49 -59.13
N SER A 267 25.11 48.82 -59.03
CA SER A 267 26.11 48.78 -57.93
C SER A 267 25.83 47.92 -56.66
N PRO A 268 26.75 47.01 -56.25
CA PRO A 268 26.58 46.18 -55.05
C PRO A 268 27.08 46.91 -53.79
N GLY A 269 26.15 47.49 -53.04
CA GLY A 269 26.35 47.81 -51.61
C GLY A 269 26.01 46.60 -50.73
N PRO A 270 26.60 46.47 -49.52
CA PRO A 270 26.33 45.34 -48.62
C PRO A 270 24.85 45.30 -48.20
N HIS A 271 24.22 44.14 -48.33
CA HIS A 271 22.79 43.94 -48.08
C HIS A 271 22.42 44.12 -46.59
N PRO A 272 21.28 44.76 -46.25
CA PRO A 272 20.86 45.03 -44.86
C PRO A 272 20.47 43.80 -44.02
N TRP A 273 20.51 42.60 -44.60
CA TRP A 273 20.10 41.35 -43.95
C TRP A 273 21.26 40.36 -43.82
N ALA A 274 22.50 40.80 -43.65
CA ALA A 274 23.57 39.89 -43.26
C ALA A 274 23.22 39.28 -41.88
N PRO A 275 22.92 37.97 -41.77
CA PRO A 275 22.62 37.37 -40.47
C PRO A 275 23.90 37.42 -39.64
N ALA A 276 23.80 37.88 -38.39
CA ALA A 276 24.91 37.80 -37.45
C ALA A 276 25.40 36.35 -37.41
N SER A 277 26.67 36.11 -37.80
CA SER A 277 27.25 34.77 -37.86
C SER A 277 27.40 34.24 -36.43
N ILE A 278 26.45 33.43 -35.98
CA ILE A 278 26.58 32.71 -34.72
C ILE A 278 27.72 31.72 -34.89
N GLU A 279 28.83 31.93 -34.17
CA GLU A 279 29.94 30.99 -34.17
C GLU A 279 29.44 29.60 -33.75
N ARG A 280 29.68 28.61 -34.62
CA ARG A 280 29.24 27.21 -34.43
C ARG A 280 29.63 26.64 -33.06
N ARG A 281 30.79 27.04 -32.55
CA ARG A 281 31.31 26.66 -31.23
C ARG A 281 30.46 27.23 -30.08
N ARG A 282 29.96 28.46 -30.22
CA ARG A 282 29.11 29.12 -29.21
C ARG A 282 27.69 28.53 -29.23
N PHE A 283 27.16 28.20 -30.41
CA PHE A 283 25.88 27.50 -30.54
C PHE A 283 25.93 26.09 -29.94
N LEU A 284 26.93 25.28 -30.31
CA LEU A 284 27.11 23.94 -29.78
C LEU A 284 27.41 23.95 -28.27
N GLY A 285 28.23 24.91 -27.80
CA GLY A 285 28.48 25.12 -26.38
C GLY A 285 27.20 25.44 -25.60
N GLY A 286 26.33 26.29 -26.15
CA GLY A 286 25.02 26.60 -25.57
C GLY A 286 24.09 25.38 -25.51
N MET A 287 24.08 24.55 -26.55
CA MET A 287 23.29 23.31 -26.57
C MET A 287 23.77 22.27 -25.55
N ILE A 288 25.09 22.08 -25.44
CA ILE A 288 25.67 21.13 -24.46
C ILE A 288 25.44 21.63 -23.04
N ALA A 289 25.69 22.92 -22.77
CA ALA A 289 25.46 23.50 -21.45
C ALA A 289 23.97 23.48 -21.06
N GLY A 290 23.09 23.82 -22.00
CA GLY A 290 21.64 23.76 -21.79
C GLY A 290 21.13 22.33 -21.57
N GLY A 291 21.64 21.36 -22.34
CA GLY A 291 21.32 19.94 -22.17
C GLY A 291 21.80 19.39 -20.82
N ALA A 292 23.02 19.73 -20.41
CA ALA A 292 23.57 19.34 -19.11
C ALA A 292 22.78 19.97 -17.95
N ALA A 293 22.40 21.25 -18.05
CA ALA A 293 21.57 21.92 -17.06
C ALA A 293 20.16 21.29 -16.96
N ALA A 294 19.55 20.95 -18.10
CA ALA A 294 18.24 20.28 -18.12
C ALA A 294 18.29 18.88 -17.49
N LEU A 295 19.35 18.11 -17.76
CA LEU A 295 19.58 16.80 -17.13
C LEU A 295 19.80 16.93 -15.61
N ALA A 296 20.63 17.88 -15.18
CA ALA A 296 20.89 18.15 -13.77
C ALA A 296 19.61 18.56 -13.02
N ALA A 297 18.81 19.47 -13.60
CA ALA A 297 17.53 19.89 -13.03
C ALA A 297 16.50 18.74 -13.01
N GLY A 298 16.44 17.94 -14.08
CA GLY A 298 15.56 16.77 -14.19
C GLY A 298 15.86 15.67 -13.18
N ALA A 299 17.11 15.55 -12.71
CA ALA A 299 17.49 14.64 -11.63
C ALA A 299 17.34 15.28 -10.24
N ALA A 300 17.71 16.56 -10.09
CA ALA A 300 17.75 17.23 -8.80
C ALA A 300 16.36 17.46 -8.17
N VAL A 301 15.34 17.79 -8.97
CA VAL A 301 13.97 18.02 -8.46
C VAL A 301 13.31 16.74 -7.90
N PRO A 302 13.27 15.61 -8.63
CA PRO A 302 12.74 14.37 -8.05
C PRO A 302 13.63 13.85 -6.90
N MET A 303 14.95 14.05 -6.96
CA MET A 303 15.83 13.71 -5.83
C MET A 303 15.53 14.57 -4.60
N ALA A 304 15.33 15.88 -4.75
CA ALA A 304 14.98 16.79 -3.66
C ALA A 304 13.58 16.51 -3.10
N ALA A 305 12.61 16.17 -3.95
CA ALA A 305 11.27 15.76 -3.52
C ALA A 305 11.28 14.39 -2.81
N TYR A 306 12.10 13.44 -3.30
CA TYR A 306 12.33 12.16 -2.67
C TYR A 306 13.02 12.32 -1.31
N VAL A 307 14.09 13.12 -1.22
CA VAL A 307 14.78 13.45 0.03
C VAL A 307 13.86 14.22 0.98
N GLY A 308 13.04 15.15 0.48
CA GLY A 308 12.05 15.88 1.28
C GLY A 308 10.98 14.98 1.87
N ASN A 309 10.47 14.00 1.12
CA ASN A 309 9.50 13.02 1.60
C ASN A 309 10.12 11.90 2.45
N LEU A 310 11.43 11.65 2.34
CA LEU A 310 12.18 10.77 3.26
C LEU A 310 12.39 11.43 4.62
N ARG A 311 12.28 12.75 4.72
CA ARG A 311 12.29 13.50 5.99
C ARG A 311 10.92 13.42 6.66
N GLY A 312 10.50 12.21 7.03
CA GLY A 312 9.65 12.08 8.22
C GLY A 312 10.38 12.72 9.40
N GLU A 313 9.65 13.27 10.37
CA GLU A 313 10.27 13.87 11.55
C GLU A 313 11.28 12.89 12.16
N PRO A 314 12.55 13.30 12.36
CA PRO A 314 13.53 12.43 12.97
C PRO A 314 13.00 11.98 14.34
N PRO A 315 13.29 10.74 14.76
CA PRO A 315 12.88 10.29 16.09
C PRO A 315 13.39 11.31 17.13
N PRO A 316 12.52 11.83 18.02
CA PRO A 316 12.95 12.73 19.06
C PRO A 316 13.94 12.01 20.01
N PRO A 317 14.76 12.72 20.79
CA PRO A 317 15.71 12.09 21.71
C PRO A 317 15.03 11.11 22.69
N PHE A 318 13.84 11.49 23.15
CA PHE A 318 12.94 10.67 23.95
C PHE A 318 11.48 11.00 23.62
N MET A 319 10.57 10.13 24.01
CA MET A 319 9.12 10.31 23.90
C MET A 319 8.46 9.90 25.21
N ILE A 320 7.41 10.62 25.59
CA ILE A 320 6.61 10.33 26.78
C ILE A 320 5.19 10.08 26.32
N LEU A 321 4.62 8.95 26.70
CA LEU A 321 3.26 8.55 26.38
C LEU A 321 2.47 8.34 27.66
N SER A 322 1.16 8.62 27.65
CA SER A 322 0.29 8.23 28.77
C SER A 322 0.08 6.71 28.74
N GLU A 323 0.19 6.03 29.89
CA GLU A 323 -0.08 4.59 29.96
C GLU A 323 -1.52 4.24 29.59
N GLU A 324 -2.46 5.13 29.92
CA GLU A 324 -3.88 4.98 29.56
C GLU A 324 -4.09 5.05 28.03
N GLU A 325 -3.37 5.94 27.34
CA GLU A 325 -3.46 6.08 25.87
C GLU A 325 -2.85 4.88 25.14
N VAL A 326 -1.79 4.30 25.71
CA VAL A 326 -1.13 3.13 25.13
C VAL A 326 -1.94 1.86 25.41
N GLY A 327 -2.61 1.78 26.57
CA GLY A 327 -3.50 0.69 26.94
C GLY A 327 -2.77 -0.66 27.05
N LEU A 328 -1.53 -0.65 27.54
CA LEU A 328 -0.74 -1.87 27.75
C LEU A 328 -1.23 -2.62 28.99
N SER A 329 -1.60 -3.87 28.80
CA SER A 329 -1.87 -4.85 29.87
C SER A 329 -1.07 -6.13 29.62
N PRO A 330 -0.89 -7.02 30.61
CA PRO A 330 -0.09 -8.23 30.44
C PRO A 330 -0.54 -9.06 29.24
N GLY A 331 0.42 -9.42 28.37
CA GLY A 331 0.14 -10.13 27.12
C GLY A 331 -0.44 -9.27 25.98
N LYS A 332 -0.48 -7.95 26.11
CA LYS A 332 -0.85 -7.04 25.01
C LYS A 332 0.38 -6.34 24.44
N SER A 333 0.21 -5.87 23.20
CA SER A 333 1.18 -5.00 22.54
C SER A 333 0.49 -3.89 21.77
N LYS A 334 1.20 -2.78 21.59
CA LYS A 334 0.76 -1.63 20.82
C LYS A 334 1.92 -1.15 19.96
N ILE A 335 1.64 -0.77 18.71
CA ILE A 335 2.60 -0.06 17.88
C ILE A 335 2.23 1.43 17.91
N VAL A 336 3.21 2.28 18.21
CA VAL A 336 3.07 3.74 18.27
C VAL A 336 4.11 4.40 17.35
N SER A 337 3.88 5.65 16.95
CA SER A 337 4.84 6.40 16.14
C SER A 337 5.90 7.03 17.03
N TYR A 338 7.18 6.75 16.78
CA TYR A 338 8.34 7.37 17.43
C TYR A 338 9.11 8.20 16.40
N GLY A 339 8.60 9.41 16.11
CA GLY A 339 8.97 10.17 14.92
C GLY A 339 8.68 9.33 13.66
N ARG A 340 9.68 9.18 12.78
CA ARG A 340 9.59 8.33 11.58
C ARG A 340 9.71 6.82 11.83
N LEU A 341 10.04 6.36 13.04
CA LEU A 341 10.20 4.94 13.37
C LEU A 341 8.93 4.41 14.04
N PRO A 342 8.36 3.26 13.63
CA PRO A 342 7.33 2.62 14.42
C PRO A 342 7.97 1.95 15.64
N ALA A 343 7.40 2.17 16.83
CA ALA A 343 7.83 1.57 18.09
C ALA A 343 6.81 0.51 18.52
N LEU A 344 7.26 -0.73 18.64
CA LEU A 344 6.49 -1.84 19.23
C LEU A 344 6.69 -1.80 20.74
N LEU A 345 5.61 -1.60 21.46
CA LEU A 345 5.53 -1.71 22.90
C LEU A 345 4.80 -2.99 23.23
N LEU A 346 5.36 -3.84 24.09
CA LEU A 346 4.71 -5.06 24.53
C LEU A 346 4.89 -5.23 26.03
N MET A 347 3.90 -5.84 26.67
CA MET A 347 3.98 -6.29 28.05
C MET A 347 3.92 -7.81 28.04
N THR A 348 4.94 -8.46 28.59
CA THR A 348 4.95 -9.92 28.70
C THR A 348 3.83 -10.39 29.65
N PRO A 349 3.42 -11.66 29.60
CA PRO A 349 2.44 -12.21 30.55
C PRO A 349 2.85 -12.02 32.02
N GLU A 350 4.16 -11.94 32.29
CA GLU A 350 4.74 -11.70 33.61
C GLU A 350 4.73 -10.21 34.03
N GLY A 351 4.19 -9.33 33.17
CA GLY A 351 4.05 -7.89 33.43
C GLY A 351 5.28 -7.05 33.08
N ALA A 352 6.31 -7.62 32.46
CA ALA A 352 7.50 -6.86 32.06
C ALA A 352 7.25 -6.09 30.75
N THR A 353 7.43 -4.78 30.77
CA THR A 353 7.32 -3.93 29.58
C THR A 353 8.62 -3.96 28.77
N ARG A 354 8.50 -4.19 27.46
CA ARG A 354 9.60 -4.14 26.49
C ARG A 354 9.22 -3.24 25.33
N ALA A 355 10.22 -2.56 24.77
CA ALA A 355 10.04 -1.70 23.61
C ALA A 355 11.10 -1.98 22.54
N PHE A 356 10.68 -1.97 21.27
CA PHE A 356 11.53 -2.19 20.12
C PHE A 356 11.14 -1.26 18.98
N VAL A 357 12.06 -0.99 18.07
CA VAL A 357 11.66 -0.52 16.74
C VAL A 357 10.92 -1.68 16.07
N ALA A 358 9.67 -1.45 15.66
CA ALA A 358 8.77 -2.45 15.11
C ALA A 358 9.14 -2.87 13.67
N LEU A 359 10.41 -2.86 13.31
CA LEU A 359 10.94 -3.19 11.99
C LEU A 359 11.84 -4.41 12.09
N CYS A 360 11.48 -5.43 11.30
CA CYS A 360 12.27 -6.64 11.14
C CYS A 360 13.64 -6.30 10.57
N THR A 361 14.70 -6.92 11.08
CA THR A 361 16.08 -6.62 10.66
C THR A 361 16.49 -7.22 9.33
N HIS A 362 15.60 -7.95 8.65
CA HIS A 362 15.81 -8.45 7.29
C HIS A 362 15.60 -7.34 6.25
N PHE A 363 14.37 -6.83 6.13
CA PHE A 363 13.98 -5.82 5.13
C PHE A 363 12.93 -4.82 5.68
N ASP A 364 12.97 -4.52 6.97
CA ASP A 364 12.11 -3.51 7.62
C ASP A 364 10.60 -3.75 7.43
N CYS A 365 10.18 -5.02 7.31
CA CYS A 365 8.78 -5.39 7.47
C CYS A 365 8.32 -5.10 8.92
N ILE A 366 7.08 -4.62 9.09
CA ILE A 366 6.52 -4.42 10.43
C ILE A 366 6.42 -5.76 11.16
N VAL A 367 6.89 -5.79 12.41
CA VAL A 367 6.74 -6.94 13.31
C VAL A 367 5.64 -6.70 14.34
N GLY A 368 4.93 -7.76 14.71
CA GLY A 368 3.90 -7.73 15.75
C GLY A 368 4.19 -8.76 16.84
N TYR A 369 3.63 -8.58 18.02
CA TYR A 369 3.77 -9.51 19.13
C TYR A 369 2.58 -10.48 19.19
N ARG A 370 2.86 -11.77 19.34
CA ARG A 370 1.87 -12.83 19.56
C ARG A 370 2.01 -13.33 21.00
N SER A 371 1.03 -13.01 21.82
CA SER A 371 1.03 -13.38 23.25
C SER A 371 0.88 -14.88 23.50
N GLU A 372 0.12 -15.58 22.65
CA GLU A 372 -0.06 -17.03 22.73
C GLU A 372 1.26 -17.81 22.57
N GLU A 373 2.16 -17.30 21.73
CA GLU A 373 3.47 -17.91 21.46
C GLU A 373 4.59 -17.27 22.30
N ASN A 374 4.28 -16.21 23.05
CA ASN A 374 5.22 -15.33 23.74
C ASN A 374 6.39 -14.90 22.84
N ARG A 375 6.10 -14.47 21.61
CA ARG A 375 7.09 -14.18 20.55
C ARG A 375 6.70 -12.99 19.71
N ILE A 376 7.70 -12.33 19.14
CA ILE A 376 7.53 -11.29 18.13
C ILE A 376 7.66 -11.94 16.75
N PHE A 377 6.74 -11.64 15.85
CA PHE A 377 6.60 -12.28 14.56
C PHE A 377 6.62 -11.28 13.41
N CYS A 378 7.34 -11.65 12.35
CA CYS A 378 7.38 -10.98 11.07
C CYS A 378 6.70 -11.88 10.02
N ALA A 379 5.52 -11.45 9.56
CA ALA A 379 4.71 -12.23 8.63
C ALA A 379 5.25 -12.35 7.19
N CYS A 380 6.44 -11.80 6.89
CA CYS A 380 7.00 -11.78 5.53
C CYS A 380 7.55 -13.16 5.12
N HIS A 381 8.31 -13.82 5.99
CA HIS A 381 9.01 -15.08 5.68
C HIS A 381 9.26 -15.89 6.96
N GLU A 382 8.26 -15.94 7.85
CA GLU A 382 8.36 -16.68 9.11
C GLU A 382 9.57 -16.22 9.96
N GLY A 383 9.79 -14.90 10.02
CA GLY A 383 10.80 -14.32 10.91
C GLY A 383 10.25 -14.26 12.33
N TYR A 384 10.96 -14.86 13.29
CA TYR A 384 10.57 -14.89 14.69
C TYR A 384 11.67 -14.33 15.57
N TYR A 385 11.23 -13.58 16.58
CA TYR A 385 12.07 -13.11 17.66
C TYR A 385 11.44 -13.51 18.99
N ASP A 386 12.27 -13.69 20.02
CA ASP A 386 11.79 -13.85 21.39
C ASP A 386 11.28 -12.53 21.97
N VAL A 387 10.78 -12.56 23.21
CA VAL A 387 10.32 -11.35 23.94
C VAL A 387 11.41 -10.32 24.20
N ASP A 388 12.68 -10.72 24.12
CA ASP A 388 13.85 -9.87 24.26
C ASP A 388 14.36 -9.36 22.89
N GLY A 389 13.65 -9.69 21.82
CA GLY A 389 13.93 -9.26 20.45
C GLY A 389 15.09 -10.00 19.78
N ASN A 390 15.60 -11.09 20.35
CA ASN A 390 16.64 -11.91 19.73
C ASN A 390 16.03 -12.80 18.64
N VAL A 391 16.79 -13.07 17.58
CA VAL A 391 16.31 -13.90 16.47
C VAL A 391 16.17 -15.34 16.94
N VAL A 392 14.97 -15.89 16.79
CA VAL A 392 14.67 -17.30 17.10
C VAL A 392 14.60 -18.12 15.82
N ALA A 393 14.00 -17.58 14.76
CA ALA A 393 13.85 -18.28 13.49
C ALA A 393 13.63 -17.32 12.31
N GLY A 394 13.79 -17.87 11.11
CA GLY A 394 13.61 -17.19 9.84
C GLY A 394 14.86 -16.40 9.37
N PRO A 395 14.74 -15.71 8.23
CA PRO A 395 15.77 -14.89 7.61
C PRO A 395 16.40 -13.73 8.41
N PRO A 396 15.81 -13.13 9.46
CA PRO A 396 16.40 -11.94 10.06
C PRO A 396 17.84 -12.18 10.55
N PRO A 397 18.81 -11.38 10.12
CA PRO A 397 20.22 -11.66 10.40
C PRO A 397 20.68 -11.21 11.79
N ARG A 398 19.86 -10.42 12.52
CA ARG A 398 20.24 -9.80 13.80
C ARG A 398 19.02 -9.48 14.68
N PRO A 399 19.19 -9.32 16.00
CA PRO A 399 18.11 -8.94 16.92
C PRO A 399 17.43 -7.62 16.56
N LEU A 400 16.17 -7.47 16.95
CA LEU A 400 15.42 -6.22 16.84
C LEU A 400 16.15 -5.08 17.55
N ARG A 401 16.07 -3.88 16.99
CA ARG A 401 16.61 -2.70 17.62
C ARG A 401 15.76 -2.36 18.84
N ARG A 402 16.36 -2.48 20.04
CA ARG A 402 15.69 -2.16 21.30
C ARG A 402 15.45 -0.65 21.43
N LEU A 403 14.34 -0.32 22.08
CA LEU A 403 14.08 0.99 22.66
C LEU A 403 14.15 0.82 24.18
N TYR A 404 14.80 1.75 24.85
CA TYR A 404 14.79 1.80 26.30
C TYR A 404 13.45 2.36 26.74
N CYS A 405 12.78 1.66 27.66
CA CYS A 405 11.48 2.07 28.16
C CYS A 405 11.41 1.98 29.69
N GLN A 406 10.72 2.95 30.30
CA GLN A 406 10.43 2.94 31.73
C GLN A 406 9.06 3.53 31.99
N ALA A 407 8.25 2.82 32.78
CA ALA A 407 6.97 3.28 33.28
C ALA A 407 7.16 3.99 34.63
N ARG A 408 6.61 5.20 34.77
CA ARG A 408 6.67 6.01 36.00
C ARG A 408 5.52 7.03 36.00
N ASP A 409 4.83 7.16 37.14
CA ASP A 409 3.74 8.12 37.37
C ASP A 409 2.64 8.11 36.28
N GLY A 410 2.25 6.91 35.83
CA GLY A 410 1.23 6.72 34.79
C GLY A 410 1.68 7.11 33.38
N LYS A 411 2.99 7.30 33.18
CA LYS A 411 3.60 7.63 31.88
C LYS A 411 4.66 6.61 31.49
N LEU A 412 4.72 6.33 30.20
CA LEU A 412 5.74 5.49 29.59
C LEU A 412 6.76 6.36 28.85
N PHE A 413 7.99 6.31 29.31
CA PHE A 413 9.14 6.99 28.72
C PHE A 413 9.84 6.06 27.74
N LEU A 414 10.21 6.56 26.56
CA LEU A 414 10.84 5.81 25.48
C LEU A 414 12.06 6.55 24.93
N ALA A 415 13.19 5.86 24.75
CA ALA A 415 14.37 6.43 24.12
C ALA A 415 15.15 5.40 23.28
N LEU A 416 15.93 5.87 22.32
CA LEU A 416 16.87 5.03 21.55
C LEU A 416 18.18 4.76 22.30
N GLU A 417 18.55 5.63 23.22
CA GLU A 417 19.79 5.60 24.00
C GLU A 417 19.46 5.75 25.49
N VAL A 418 20.23 5.11 26.38
CA VAL A 418 19.99 5.10 27.84
C VAL A 418 20.07 6.51 28.41
N GLU A 419 21.05 7.30 27.97
CA GLU A 419 21.31 8.65 28.47
C GLU A 419 20.13 9.57 28.20
N ASN A 420 19.44 9.38 27.07
CA ASN A 420 18.24 10.14 26.73
C ASN A 420 17.03 9.71 27.56
N LEU A 421 16.91 8.43 27.91
CA LEU A 421 15.88 7.95 28.82
C LEU A 421 16.07 8.55 30.22
N GLU A 422 17.30 8.50 30.74
CA GLU A 422 17.61 9.11 32.05
C GLU A 422 17.37 10.62 32.04
N LYS A 423 17.73 11.31 30.95
CA LYS A 423 17.45 12.74 30.80
C LYS A 423 15.95 13.02 30.85
N ALA A 424 15.13 12.21 30.15
CA ALA A 424 13.69 12.34 30.13
C ALA A 424 13.08 12.20 31.53
N LEU A 425 13.56 11.21 32.30
CA LEU A 425 13.11 10.95 33.67
C LEU A 425 13.49 12.10 34.61
N ARG A 426 14.71 12.63 34.51
CA ARG A 426 15.17 13.78 35.31
C ARG A 426 14.36 15.04 35.01
N THR A 427 14.08 15.34 33.73
CA THR A 427 13.30 16.52 33.34
C THR A 427 11.82 16.45 33.72
N HIS A 428 11.32 15.29 34.15
CA HIS A 428 9.95 15.14 34.64
C HIS A 428 9.85 15.23 36.17
N ASP A 429 10.98 15.07 36.88
CA ASP A 429 11.11 15.24 38.33
C ASP A 429 11.29 16.72 38.77
N ASP A 430 11.77 17.58 37.86
CA ASP A 430 11.88 19.04 38.01
C ASP A 430 10.60 19.75 37.51
#